data_AF-A0A1L7GW00-F1
#
_entry.id   AF-A0A1L7GW00-F1
#
_cell.length_a   1.000
_cell.length_b   1.000
_cell.length_c   1.000
_cell.angle_alpha   90.00
_cell.angle_beta   90.00
_cell.angle_gamma   90.00
#
_symmetry.space_group_name_H-M   'P 1'
#
loop_
_entity.id
_entity.type
_entity.pdbx_description
1 polymer ?
#
loop_
_entity_poly.entity_id
_entity_poly.type
_entity_poly.pdbx_seq_one_letter_code
_entity_poly.pdbx_strand_id
1 'polypeptide(L)'
;MTNVVKQEDVDGVIDFATQTFGQLDILVNNAGIMDNFTPVGNLTDAEYERVMAINLTGPVKLCRAAIQVMENKKPAGSSLITPQSVASSGPGVGRLIPWLNTLWWG
;
A
#
# COMPACT_ATOMS: atom_id res chain seq x y z
N MET A 1 -10.54 10.70 7.14
CA MET A 1 -10.03 9.32 7.00
C MET A 1 -9.70 9.13 5.53
N THR A 2 -8.46 8.82 5.17
CA THR A 2 -7.99 8.73 3.76
C THR A 2 -8.20 7.32 3.22
N ASN A 3 -8.81 7.17 2.05
CA ASN A 3 -8.97 5.88 1.35
C ASN A 3 -8.00 5.77 0.16
N VAL A 4 -6.96 4.96 0.32
CA VAL A 4 -5.90 4.74 -0.69
C VAL A 4 -6.38 4.14 -2.02
N VAL A 5 -7.61 3.64 -2.07
CA VAL A 5 -8.23 3.14 -3.31
C VAL A 5 -8.71 4.31 -4.19
N LYS A 6 -9.11 5.44 -3.60
CA LYS A 6 -9.59 6.62 -4.31
C LYS A 6 -8.42 7.51 -4.70
N GLN A 7 -8.36 7.90 -5.97
CA GLN A 7 -7.25 8.74 -6.45
C GLN A 7 -7.30 10.13 -5.81
N GLU A 8 -8.50 10.71 -5.64
CA GLU A 8 -8.70 12.01 -4.99
C GLU A 8 -8.13 12.07 -3.58
N ASP A 9 -8.32 10.99 -2.80
CA ASP A 9 -7.79 10.89 -1.43
C ASP A 9 -6.26 10.72 -1.42
N VAL A 10 -5.71 10.02 -2.42
CA VAL A 10 -4.25 9.87 -2.62
C VAL A 10 -3.61 11.20 -2.96
N ASP A 11 -4.16 11.92 -3.93
CA ASP A 11 -3.63 13.22 -4.34
C ASP A 11 -3.76 14.22 -3.19
N GLY A 12 -4.92 14.24 -2.53
CA GLY A 12 -5.19 15.12 -1.40
C GLY A 12 -4.25 14.93 -0.21
N VAL A 13 -3.82 13.68 0.10
CA VAL A 13 -2.87 13.46 1.21
C VAL A 13 -1.44 13.89 0.85
N ILE A 14 -1.03 13.73 -0.42
CA ILE A 14 0.28 14.17 -0.91
C ILE A 14 0.32 15.70 -0.96
N ASP A 15 -0.74 16.33 -1.47
CA ASP A 15 -0.89 17.79 -1.50
C ASP A 15 -0.91 18.37 -0.09
N PHE A 16 -1.65 17.76 0.82
CA PHE A 16 -1.66 18.19 2.22
C PHE A 16 -0.27 18.13 2.85
N ALA A 17 0.47 17.03 2.63
CA ALA A 17 1.82 16.87 3.18
C ALA A 17 2.79 17.91 2.61
N THR A 18 2.78 18.13 1.29
CA THR A 18 3.67 19.10 0.64
C THR A 18 3.32 20.54 0.99
N GLN A 19 2.02 20.90 1.08
CA GLN A 19 1.60 22.25 1.46
C GLN A 19 1.85 22.56 2.94
N THR A 20 1.66 21.58 3.83
CA THR A 20 1.80 21.79 5.28
C THR A 20 3.26 21.76 5.72
N PHE A 21 4.06 20.84 5.17
CA PHE A 21 5.44 20.60 5.60
C PHE A 21 6.49 21.08 4.60
N GLY A 22 6.06 21.62 3.46
CA GLY A 22 6.93 22.15 2.39
C GLY A 22 7.51 21.09 1.46
N GLN A 23 7.65 19.85 1.93
CA GLN A 23 8.21 18.74 1.16
C GLN A 23 7.71 17.39 1.68
N LEU A 24 7.89 16.35 0.87
CA LEU A 24 7.66 14.96 1.26
C LEU A 24 9.00 14.20 1.28
N ASP A 25 9.41 13.75 2.46
CA ASP A 25 10.68 13.03 2.66
C ASP A 25 10.53 11.52 2.62
N ILE A 26 9.49 11.00 3.28
CA ILE A 26 9.27 9.57 3.49
C ILE A 26 7.80 9.26 3.23
N LEU A 27 7.54 8.27 2.38
CA LEU A 27 6.23 7.63 2.26
C LEU A 27 6.28 6.28 2.97
N VAL A 28 5.30 6.03 3.84
CA VAL A 28 5.10 4.72 4.47
C VAL A 28 3.74 4.15 4.06
N ASN A 29 3.75 3.14 3.21
CA ASN A 29 2.56 2.41 2.77
C ASN A 29 2.09 1.42 3.85
N ASN A 30 1.47 1.91 4.91
CA ASN A 30 1.02 1.07 6.03
C ASN A 30 -0.43 0.56 5.90
N ALA A 31 -1.25 1.15 5.02
CA ALA A 31 -2.64 0.74 4.88
C ALA A 31 -2.75 -0.68 4.31
N GLY A 32 -3.47 -1.56 5.02
CA GLY A 32 -3.71 -2.94 4.59
C GLY A 32 -4.91 -3.55 5.31
N ILE A 33 -5.55 -4.52 4.67
CA ILE A 33 -6.63 -5.34 5.25
C ILE A 33 -6.33 -6.83 5.07
N MET A 34 -7.03 -7.67 5.84
CA MET A 34 -7.02 -9.13 5.70
C MET A 34 -8.41 -9.61 5.27
N ASP A 35 -8.49 -10.77 4.60
CA ASP A 35 -9.75 -11.49 4.49
C ASP A 35 -10.05 -12.22 5.78
N ASN A 36 -11.11 -13.00 5.72
CA ASN A 36 -11.50 -13.94 6.74
C ASN A 36 -10.72 -15.28 6.67
N PHE A 37 -9.48 -15.28 6.15
CA PHE A 37 -8.68 -16.49 5.89
C PHE A 37 -9.40 -17.50 4.98
N THR A 38 -10.09 -16.99 3.96
CA THR A 38 -10.94 -17.80 3.10
C THR A 38 -10.07 -18.72 2.22
N PRO A 39 -10.31 -20.04 2.20
CA PRO A 39 -9.62 -20.93 1.27
C PRO A 39 -9.84 -20.46 -0.16
N VAL A 40 -8.81 -20.52 -1.01
CA VAL A 40 -8.86 -19.99 -2.39
C VAL A 40 -10.06 -20.47 -3.20
N GLY A 41 -10.51 -21.72 -3.01
CA GLY A 41 -11.68 -22.27 -3.72
C GLY A 41 -13.03 -21.67 -3.31
N ASN A 42 -13.07 -20.99 -2.17
CA ASN A 42 -14.27 -20.33 -1.63
C ASN A 42 -14.14 -18.79 -1.64
N LEU A 43 -12.99 -18.27 -2.10
CA LEU A 43 -12.74 -16.84 -2.14
C LEU A 43 -13.61 -16.21 -3.23
N THR A 44 -14.38 -15.20 -2.87
CA THR A 44 -15.16 -14.46 -3.86
C THR A 44 -14.29 -13.44 -4.58
N ASP A 45 -14.62 -13.16 -5.85
CA ASP A 45 -13.95 -12.12 -6.62
C ASP A 45 -14.02 -10.76 -5.91
N ALA A 46 -15.15 -10.45 -5.26
CA ALA A 46 -15.32 -9.21 -4.52
C ALA A 46 -14.36 -9.08 -3.32
N GLU A 47 -14.13 -10.17 -2.59
CA GLU A 47 -13.14 -10.19 -1.50
C GLU A 47 -11.72 -10.04 -2.06
N TYR A 48 -11.39 -10.79 -3.11
CA TYR A 48 -10.10 -10.69 -3.78
C TYR A 48 -9.82 -9.27 -4.27
N GLU A 49 -10.72 -8.69 -5.07
CA GLU A 49 -10.65 -7.34 -5.60
C GLU A 49 -10.45 -6.31 -4.48
N ARG A 50 -11.18 -6.47 -3.36
CA ARG A 50 -11.06 -5.57 -2.22
C ARG A 50 -9.66 -5.62 -1.60
N VAL A 51 -9.03 -6.79 -1.46
CA VAL A 51 -7.64 -6.81 -0.98
C VAL A 51 -6.70 -6.20 -1.98
N MET A 52 -6.82 -6.60 -3.23
CA MET A 52 -5.88 -6.18 -4.25
C MET A 52 -5.96 -4.66 -4.44
N ALA A 53 -7.14 -4.07 -4.28
CA ALA A 53 -7.35 -2.64 -4.29
C ALA A 53 -6.61 -1.94 -3.14
N ILE A 54 -6.67 -2.48 -1.91
CA ILE A 54 -6.11 -1.81 -0.73
C ILE A 54 -4.63 -2.12 -0.53
N ASN A 55 -4.23 -3.38 -0.60
CA ASN A 55 -2.90 -3.84 -0.22
C ASN A 55 -1.87 -3.78 -1.37
N LEU A 56 -2.32 -3.69 -2.62
CA LEU A 56 -1.42 -3.60 -3.78
C LEU A 56 -1.65 -2.31 -4.57
N THR A 57 -2.86 -2.10 -5.06
CA THR A 57 -3.18 -0.98 -5.94
C THR A 57 -3.02 0.36 -5.21
N GLY A 58 -3.49 0.46 -3.96
CA GLY A 58 -3.35 1.64 -3.11
C GLY A 58 -1.89 2.09 -2.95
N PRO A 59 -0.98 1.23 -2.46
CA PRO A 59 0.45 1.52 -2.38
C PRO A 59 1.07 1.96 -3.71
N VAL A 60 0.70 1.32 -4.83
CA VAL A 60 1.19 1.74 -6.16
C VAL A 60 0.73 3.16 -6.49
N LYS A 61 -0.53 3.51 -6.22
CA LYS A 61 -1.04 4.87 -6.44
C LYS A 61 -0.29 5.90 -5.59
N LEU A 62 -0.12 5.62 -4.30
CA LEU A 62 0.63 6.48 -3.38
C LEU A 62 2.07 6.67 -3.82
N CYS A 63 2.78 5.60 -4.20
CA CYS A 63 4.14 5.69 -4.72
C CYS A 63 4.22 6.54 -5.99
N ARG A 64 3.30 6.35 -6.94
CA ARG A 64 3.27 7.15 -8.18
C ARG A 64 3.10 8.64 -7.89
N ALA A 65 2.15 9.00 -7.01
CA ALA A 65 1.93 10.39 -6.62
C ALA A 65 3.13 10.97 -5.83
N ALA A 66 3.67 10.22 -4.88
CA ALA A 66 4.82 10.64 -4.08
C ALA A 66 6.08 10.88 -4.91
N ILE A 67 6.37 10.01 -5.90
CA ILE A 67 7.54 10.17 -6.78
C ILE A 67 7.48 11.51 -7.55
N GLN A 68 6.31 11.91 -8.05
CA GLN A 68 6.17 13.16 -8.80
C GLN A 68 6.57 14.40 -7.98
N VAL A 69 6.30 14.40 -6.67
CA VAL A 69 6.66 15.52 -5.79
C VAL A 69 8.08 15.38 -5.22
N MET A 70 8.56 14.15 -5.04
CA MET A 70 9.90 13.88 -4.49
C MET A 70 11.02 14.10 -5.51
N GLU A 71 10.80 13.81 -6.80
CA GLU A 71 11.82 13.96 -7.86
C GLU A 71 12.29 15.41 -8.04
N ASN A 72 11.41 16.37 -7.73
CA ASN A 72 11.70 17.80 -7.89
C ASN A 72 12.33 18.46 -6.65
N LYS A 73 12.55 17.69 -5.57
CA LYS A 73 13.05 18.18 -4.29
C LYS A 73 14.55 18.46 -4.30
N LYS A 74 14.96 19.51 -3.57
CA LYS A 74 16.37 19.81 -3.25
C LYS A 74 16.56 20.06 -1.75
N PRO A 75 17.55 19.44 -1.08
CA PRO A 75 18.49 18.45 -1.61
C PRO A 75 17.82 17.12 -1.96
N ALA A 76 18.46 16.36 -2.86
CA ALA A 76 17.96 15.05 -3.28
C ALA A 76 18.00 14.06 -2.10
N GLY A 77 16.92 13.29 -1.94
CA GLY A 77 16.79 12.28 -0.90
C GLY A 77 15.34 12.06 -0.52
N SER A 78 14.86 10.83 -0.76
CA SER A 78 13.51 10.39 -0.41
C SER A 78 13.48 8.88 -0.21
N SER A 79 12.62 8.40 0.70
CA SER A 79 12.47 6.96 0.99
C SER A 79 11.02 6.52 0.82
N LEU A 80 10.82 5.36 0.20
CA LEU A 80 9.51 4.70 0.08
C LEU A 80 9.58 3.38 0.85
N ILE A 81 8.75 3.26 1.90
CA ILE A 81 8.70 2.07 2.76
C ILE A 81 7.36 1.37 2.53
N THR A 82 7.41 0.11 2.09
CA THR A 82 6.23 -0.74 1.92
C THR A 82 6.42 -2.03 2.72
N PRO A 83 5.85 -2.13 3.94
CA PRO A 83 6.00 -3.31 4.79
C PRO A 83 5.55 -4.59 4.07
N GLN A 84 6.48 -5.52 3.89
CA GLN A 84 6.20 -6.87 3.39
C GLN A 84 5.79 -7.79 4.56
N SER A 85 5.11 -8.89 4.29
CA SER A 85 4.74 -9.89 5.31
C SER A 85 5.70 -11.08 5.32
N VAL A 86 6.08 -11.64 6.47
CA VAL A 86 6.91 -12.88 6.50
C VAL A 86 6.21 -14.09 5.89
N ALA A 87 4.88 -14.03 5.77
CA ALA A 87 4.11 -15.12 5.21
C ALA A 87 4.38 -15.30 3.69
N SER A 88 4.94 -14.28 3.01
CA SER A 88 5.48 -14.42 1.65
C SER A 88 6.71 -15.34 1.56
N SER A 89 7.32 -15.69 2.70
CA SER A 89 8.58 -16.44 2.78
C SER A 89 8.40 -17.90 3.23
N GLY A 90 7.16 -18.36 3.47
CA GLY A 90 6.88 -19.71 3.98
C GLY A 90 6.40 -20.72 2.91
N PRO A 91 6.76 -22.02 3.01
CA PRO A 91 6.30 -23.03 2.07
C PRO A 91 4.83 -23.40 2.35
N GLY A 92 3.90 -22.85 1.58
CA GLY A 92 2.45 -23.05 1.74
C GLY A 92 1.77 -23.63 0.50
N VAL A 93 2.22 -24.80 0.03
CA VAL A 93 1.61 -25.52 -1.10
C VAL A 93 0.25 -26.09 -0.66
N GLY A 94 -0.80 -25.24 -0.65
CA GLY A 94 -2.16 -25.67 -0.28
C GLY A 94 -3.09 -24.57 0.27
N ARG A 95 -2.58 -23.37 0.57
CA ARG A 95 -3.39 -22.20 0.98
C ARG A 95 -2.84 -20.94 0.32
N LEU A 96 -3.13 -20.75 -0.96
CA LEU A 96 -2.89 -19.48 -1.64
C LEU A 96 -3.95 -18.48 -1.15
N ILE A 97 -3.64 -17.82 -0.04
CA ILE A 97 -4.45 -16.75 0.54
C ILE A 97 -3.94 -15.44 -0.11
N PRO A 98 -4.76 -14.68 -0.85
CA PRO A 98 -4.32 -13.52 -1.65
C PRO A 98 -3.58 -12.40 -0.91
N TRP A 99 -3.72 -12.36 0.42
CA TRP A 99 -3.35 -11.27 1.33
C TRP A 99 -1.92 -11.44 1.89
N LEU A 100 -1.19 -12.48 1.45
CA LEU A 100 0.18 -12.81 1.86
C LEU A 100 1.24 -11.72 1.59
N ASN A 101 0.86 -10.59 0.98
CA ASN A 101 1.80 -9.56 0.52
C ASN A 101 1.89 -8.29 1.39
N THR A 102 1.20 -8.16 2.54
CA THR A 102 1.31 -6.94 3.36
C THR A 102 1.14 -7.17 4.85
N LEU A 103 2.01 -6.52 5.62
CA LEU A 103 2.12 -6.44 7.09
C LEU A 103 3.01 -7.51 7.73
N TRP A 104 4.18 -7.06 8.21
CA TRP A 104 4.85 -7.65 9.37
C TRP A 104 5.31 -6.56 10.33
N TRP A 105 5.09 -6.82 11.62
CA TRP A 105 5.76 -6.17 12.73
C TRP A 105 6.64 -7.23 13.39
N GLY A 106 7.95 -7.01 13.36
CA GLY A 106 8.95 -7.71 14.17
C GLY A 106 10.34 -7.23 13.82
#